data_AF-A0A5C8B326-F1
#
_entry.id   AF-A0A5C8B326-F1
#
_cell.length_a   1.000
_cell.length_b   1.000
_cell.length_c   1.000
_cell.angle_alpha   90.00
_cell.angle_beta   90.00
_cell.angle_gamma   90.00
#
_symmetry.space_group_name_H-M   'P 1'
#
loop_
_entity.id
_entity.type
_entity.pdbx_description
1 polymer ?
#
loop_
_entity_poly.entity_id
_entity_poly.type
_entity_poly.pdbx_seq_one_letter_code
_entity_poly.pdbx_strand_id
1 'polypeptide(L)'
;MDQRTVSKIGWFASIMAILMYVSYIDQIMRNIAGHPGSVILPVTTTINCSAWALYAWNKEKRDWPIIMCNLPGIVLGLVTAITAIIF
;
A
#
# COMPACT_ATOMS: atom_id res chain seq x y z
N MET A 1 -0.23 22.88 15.88
CA MET A 1 -0.55 21.52 16.34
C MET A 1 0.70 20.96 17.00
N ASP A 2 0.59 20.33 18.17
CA ASP A 2 1.76 19.81 18.88
C ASP A 2 2.40 18.61 18.15
N GLN A 3 3.73 18.48 18.23
CA GLN A 3 4.50 17.43 17.54
C GLN A 3 4.12 16.02 17.98
N ARG A 4 3.74 15.85 19.26
CA ARG A 4 3.27 14.55 19.78
C ARG A 4 1.94 14.16 19.16
N THR A 5 1.05 15.14 18.94
CA THR A 5 -0.24 14.90 18.26
C THR A 5 -0.04 14.52 16.79
N VAL A 6 0.83 15.23 16.07
CA VAL A 6 1.19 14.90 14.67
C VAL A 6 1.73 13.47 14.58
N SER A 7 2.64 13.09 15.48
CA SER A 7 3.24 11.76 15.51
C SER A 7 2.22 10.64 15.74
N LYS A 8 1.27 10.84 16.66
CA LYS A 8 0.19 9.88 16.93
C LYS A 8 -0.72 9.67 15.71
N ILE A 9 -1.09 10.77 15.05
CA ILE A 9 -1.90 10.72 13.82
C ILE A 9 -1.15 9.98 12.71
N GLY A 10 0.15 10.26 12.54
CA GLY A 10 0.97 9.59 11.53
C GLY A 10 1.05 8.07 11.72
N TRP A 11 1.21 7.61 12.96
CA TRP A 11 1.19 6.18 13.26
C TRP A 11 -0.18 5.53 13.03
N PHE A 12 -1.26 6.20 13.45
CA PHE A 12 -2.61 5.72 13.17
C PHE A 12 -2.88 5.63 11.66
N ALA A 13 -2.54 6.67 10.90
CA ALA A 13 -2.66 6.68 9.45
C ALA A 13 -1.84 5.57 8.78
N SER A 14 -0.64 5.28 9.30
CA SER A 14 0.21 4.19 8.82
C SER A 14 -0.44 2.82 9.02
N ILE A 15 -1.06 2.59 10.18
CA ILE A 15 -1.81 1.35 10.45
C ILE A 15 -3.02 1.24 9.51
N MET A 16 -3.77 2.32 9.33
CA MET A 16 -4.92 2.34 8.43
C MET A 16 -4.52 2.05 6.98
N ALA A 17 -3.40 2.59 6.50
CA ALA A 17 -2.87 2.29 5.18
C ALA A 17 -2.59 0.79 5.01
N ILE A 18 -1.94 0.16 5.99
CA ILE A 18 -1.66 -1.29 5.97
C ILE A 18 -2.97 -2.09 5.90
N LEU A 19 -3.96 -1.74 6.73
CA LEU A 19 -5.27 -2.42 6.72
C LEU A 19 -5.99 -2.29 5.38
N MET A 20 -5.91 -1.13 4.72
CA MET A 20 -6.43 -0.95 3.37
C MET A 20 -5.73 -1.87 2.38
N TYR A 21 -4.39 -2.00 2.44
CA TYR A 21 -3.67 -2.90 1.54
C TYR A 21 -3.99 -4.37 1.79
N VAL A 22 -4.28 -4.78 3.03
CA VAL A 22 -4.72 -6.15 3.35
C VAL A 22 -6.00 -6.54 2.61
N SER A 23 -6.87 -5.59 2.23
CA SER A 23 -8.06 -5.89 1.41
C SER A 23 -7.73 -6.45 0.02
N TYR A 24 -6.50 -6.26 -0.47
CA TYR A 24 -6.05 -6.91 -1.70
C TYR A 24 -5.96 -8.42 -1.59
N ILE A 25 -5.83 -8.99 -0.38
CA ILE A 25 -5.89 -10.44 -0.18
C ILE A 25 -7.24 -10.98 -0.66
N ASP A 26 -8.35 -10.30 -0.36
CA ASP A 26 -9.67 -10.70 -0.83
C ASP A 26 -9.76 -10.64 -2.37
N GLN A 27 -9.17 -9.62 -3.00
CA GLN A 27 -9.14 -9.53 -4.47
C GLN A 27 -8.28 -10.64 -5.09
N ILE A 28 -7.12 -10.94 -4.51
CA ILE A 28 -6.24 -12.05 -4.94
C ILE A 28 -7.01 -13.37 -4.88
N MET A 29 -7.72 -13.64 -3.78
CA MET A 29 -8.53 -14.86 -3.64
C MET A 29 -9.62 -14.94 -4.72
N ARG A 30 -10.28 -13.83 -5.06
CA ARG A 30 -11.27 -13.78 -6.13
C ARG A 30 -10.66 -14.00 -7.52
N ASN A 31 -9.51 -13.39 -7.80
CA ASN A 31 -8.79 -13.59 -9.05
C ASN A 31 -8.49 -15.09 -9.23
N ILE A 32 -7.91 -15.73 -8.21
CA ILE A 32 -7.56 -17.17 -8.24
C ILE A 32 -8.82 -18.05 -8.38
N ALA A 33 -9.98 -17.62 -7.86
CA ALA A 33 -11.25 -18.30 -8.03
C ALA A 33 -11.88 -18.15 -9.44
N GLY A 34 -11.19 -17.49 -10.39
CA GLY A 34 -11.68 -17.26 -11.75
C GLY A 34 -12.61 -16.05 -11.88
N HIS A 35 -12.56 -15.13 -10.93
CA HIS A 35 -13.34 -13.89 -10.93
C HIS A 35 -12.41 -12.67 -10.82
N PRO A 36 -11.58 -12.40 -11.84
CA PRO A 36 -10.61 -11.32 -11.79
C PRO A 36 -11.26 -9.94 -11.63
N GLY A 37 -10.73 -9.16 -10.69
CA GLY A 37 -11.07 -7.76 -10.50
C GLY A 37 -10.31 -6.83 -11.46
N SER A 38 -10.60 -5.53 -11.40
CA SER A 38 -9.90 -4.52 -12.19
C SER A 38 -8.40 -4.44 -11.83
N VAL A 39 -7.55 -4.35 -12.84
CA VAL A 39 -6.08 -4.21 -12.73
C VAL A 39 -5.65 -2.76 -12.45
N ILE A 40 -6.50 -1.78 -12.80
CA ILE A 40 -6.16 -0.35 -12.72
C ILE A 40 -5.85 0.06 -11.27
N LEU A 41 -6.68 -0.39 -10.31
CA LEU A 41 -6.51 -0.03 -8.90
C LEU A 41 -5.24 -0.64 -8.26
N PRO A 42 -4.95 -1.95 -8.43
CA PRO A 42 -3.68 -2.54 -7.99
C PRO A 42 -2.42 -1.89 -8.59
N VAL A 43 -2.43 -1.58 -9.90
CA VAL A 43 -1.29 -0.95 -10.59
C VAL A 43 -1.06 0.47 -10.08
N THR A 44 -2.12 1.26 -10.02
CA THR A 44 -2.03 2.64 -9.50
C THR A 44 -1.61 2.66 -8.04
N THR A 45 -2.09 1.71 -7.22
CA THR A 45 -1.63 1.56 -5.82
C THR A 45 -0.15 1.25 -5.75
N THR A 46 0.34 0.31 -6.55
CA THR A 46 1.77 -0.05 -6.59
C THR A 46 2.63 1.17 -6.91
N ILE A 47 2.26 1.95 -7.93
CA ILE A 47 2.98 3.16 -8.33
C ILE A 47 2.93 4.20 -7.20
N ASN A 48 1.75 4.43 -6.62
CA ASN A 48 1.56 5.41 -5.56
C ASN A 48 2.38 5.05 -4.30
N CYS A 49 2.33 3.80 -3.85
CA CYS A 49 3.08 3.34 -2.69
C CYS A 49 4.59 3.40 -2.94
N SER A 50 5.05 3.07 -4.15
CA SER A 50 6.45 3.20 -4.53
C SER A 50 6.91 4.66 -4.48
N ALA A 51 6.10 5.58 -5.00
CA ALA A 51 6.39 7.01 -4.97
C ALA A 51 6.46 7.55 -3.53
N TRP A 52 5.53 7.18 -2.65
CA TRP A 52 5.55 7.58 -1.24
C TRP A 52 6.72 7.01 -0.46
N ALA A 53 7.05 5.72 -0.67
CA ALA A 53 8.20 5.09 -0.04
C ALA A 53 9.51 5.78 -0.48
N LEU A 54 9.67 6.04 -1.79
CA LEU A 54 10.82 6.77 -2.33
C LEU A 54 10.90 8.20 -1.80
N TYR A 55 9.77 8.92 -1.75
CA TYR A 55 9.72 10.27 -1.19
C TYR A 55 10.17 10.28 0.28
N ALA A 56 9.61 9.40 1.10
CA ALA A 56 9.91 9.31 2.53
C ALA A 56 11.36 8.85 2.81
N TRP A 57 11.92 8.02 1.91
CA TRP A 57 13.31 7.59 1.97
C TRP A 57 14.31 8.70 1.67
N ASN A 58 13.97 9.62 0.77
CA ASN A 58 14.84 10.72 0.33
C ASN A 58 14.70 12.00 1.18
N LYS A 59 13.84 12.02 2.21
CA LYS A 59 13.81 13.11 3.18
C LYS A 59 15.13 13.18 3.97
N GLU A 60 15.56 14.41 4.32
CA GLU A 60 16.76 14.67 5.15
C GLU A 60 16.74 13.83 6.45
N LYS A 61 15.57 13.74 7.09
CA LYS A 61 15.27 12.75 8.11
C LYS A 61 14.27 11.75 7.54
N ARG A 62 14.72 10.51 7.33
CA ARG A 62 13.89 9.43 6.78
C ARG A 62 12.61 9.25 7.59
N ASP A 63 11.49 9.22 6.88
CA ASP A 63 10.16 9.09 7.48
C ASP A 63 9.75 7.60 7.50
N TRP A 64 10.31 6.88 8.48
CA TRP A 64 10.15 5.44 8.62
C TRP A 64 8.68 4.96 8.68
N PRO A 65 7.75 5.63 9.38
CA PRO A 65 6.34 5.26 9.35
C PRO A 65 5.75 5.21 7.94
N ILE A 66 6.02 6.23 7.11
CA ILE A 66 5.53 6.28 5.72
C ILE A 66 6.17 5.20 4.86
N ILE A 67 7.48 4.96 5.03
CA ILE A 67 8.17 3.90 4.30
C ILE A 67 7.52 2.54 4.62
N MET A 68 7.39 2.22 5.91
CA MET A 68 6.93 0.91 6.36
C MET A 68 5.47 0.64 6.01
N CYS A 69 4.61 1.66 6.03
CA CYS A 69 3.21 1.44 5.66
C CYS A 69 3.01 1.22 4.16
N ASN A 70 3.84 1.80 3.30
CA ASN A 70 3.70 1.67 1.84
C ASN A 70 4.30 0.39 1.27
N LEU A 71 5.31 -0.22 1.92
CA LEU A 71 5.94 -1.45 1.43
C LEU A 71 4.94 -2.62 1.22
N PRO A 72 4.02 -2.92 2.16
CA PRO A 72 2.96 -3.91 1.93
C PRO A 72 2.08 -3.58 0.72
N GLY A 73 1.74 -2.30 0.52
CA GLY A 73 0.93 -1.84 -0.61
C GLY A 73 1.60 -2.08 -1.97
N ILE A 74 2.92 -1.93 -2.06
CA ILE A 74 3.70 -2.27 -3.26
C ILE A 74 3.59 -3.76 -3.55
N VAL A 75 3.86 -4.60 -2.56
CA VAL A 75 3.87 -6.07 -2.74
C VAL A 75 2.47 -6.59 -3.07
N LEU A 76 1.46 -6.22 -2.26
CA LEU A 76 0.09 -6.69 -2.45
C LEU A 76 -0.53 -6.12 -3.73
N GLY A 77 -0.25 -4.87 -4.08
CA GLY A 77 -0.68 -4.26 -5.33
C GLY A 77 -0.11 -5.01 -6.55
N LEU A 78 1.20 -5.33 -6.55
CA LEU A 78 1.83 -6.10 -7.62
C LEU A 78 1.23 -7.50 -7.75
N VAL A 79 1.12 -8.23 -6.64
CA VAL A 79 0.56 -9.58 -6.64
C VAL A 79 -0.89 -9.57 -7.12
N THR A 80 -1.68 -8.59 -6.71
CA THR A 80 -3.08 -8.46 -7.18
C THR A 80 -3.16 -8.16 -8.67
N ALA A 81 -2.33 -7.25 -9.18
CA ALA A 81 -2.28 -6.94 -10.60
C ALA A 81 -1.89 -8.18 -11.42
N ILE A 82 -0.85 -8.90 -11.00
CA ILE A 82 -0.38 -10.12 -11.65
C ILE A 82 -1.47 -11.19 -11.66
N THR A 83 -2.09 -11.45 -10.50
CA THR A 83 -3.14 -12.47 -10.41
C THR A 83 -4.38 -12.12 -11.23
N ALA A 84 -4.77 -10.85 -11.32
CA ALA A 84 -5.90 -10.41 -12.15
C ALA A 84 -5.63 -10.48 -13.67
N ILE A 85 -4.36 -10.56 -14.09
CA ILE A 85 -3.98 -10.73 -15.51
C ILE A 85 -3.88 -12.22 -15.86
N ILE A 86 -3.44 -13.05 -14.91
CA ILE A 86 -3.17 -14.48 -15.14
C ILE A 86 -4.45 -15.34 -15.04
N PHE A 87 -5.31 -15.05 -14.08
CA PHE A 87 -6.52 -15.82 -13.79
C PHE A 87 -7.77 -15.03 -14.18
#